data_AF-A0A838GFJ9-F1
#
_entry.id   AF-A0A838GFJ9-F1
#
_cell.length_a   1.000
_cell.length_b   1.000
_cell.length_c   1.000
_cell.angle_alpha   90.00
_cell.angle_beta   90.00
_cell.angle_gamma   90.00
#
_symmetry.space_group_name_H-M   'P 1'
#
loop_
_entity.id
_entity.type
_entity.pdbx_description
1 polymer ?
#
loop_
_entity_poly.entity_id
_entity_poly.type
_entity_poly.pdbx_seq_one_letter_code
_entity_poly.pdbx_strand_id
1 'polypeptide(L)'
;MTNPKPTVDLGYPTPAHGRIPAFQNIEEEAAFWDTHSFTDFGDELIPVKVRVSKHLSVPLSVRLDPRDRVELVRRAQAKGVGPSTLVRMWVKERLEQEAAAKP
;
A
#
# COMPACT_ATOMS: atom_id res chain seq x y z
N MET A 1 12.58 -7.06 20.39
CA MET A 1 12.23 -6.83 18.97
C MET A 1 10.90 -7.54 18.75
N THR A 2 9.82 -6.80 18.50
CA THR A 2 8.48 -7.37 18.39
C THR A 2 8.34 -8.00 17.00
N ASN A 3 8.24 -9.33 16.92
CA ASN A 3 8.02 -10.01 15.65
C ASN A 3 6.62 -9.62 15.12
N PRO A 4 6.48 -9.08 13.91
CA PRO A 4 5.18 -8.70 13.38
C PRO A 4 4.30 -9.95 13.22
N LYS A 5 3.08 -9.90 13.76
CA LYS A 5 2.10 -10.98 13.56
C LYS A 5 1.68 -11.02 12.09
N PRO A 6 1.68 -12.19 11.44
CA PRO A 6 1.26 -12.30 10.05
C PRO A 6 -0.20 -11.86 9.86
N THR A 7 -0.44 -11.16 8.75
CA THR A 7 -1.78 -10.67 8.37
C THR A 7 -2.71 -11.80 7.90
N VAL A 8 -2.16 -12.97 7.62
CA VAL A 8 -2.89 -14.17 7.16
C VAL A 8 -2.45 -15.34 8.04
N ASP A 9 -3.42 -16.07 8.61
CA ASP A 9 -3.15 -17.36 9.24
C ASP A 9 -2.93 -18.40 8.12
N LEU A 10 -1.67 -18.83 7.97
CA LEU A 10 -1.24 -19.75 6.93
C LEU A 10 -1.52 -21.22 7.30
N GLY A 11 -1.87 -21.50 8.56
CA GLY A 11 -2.03 -22.87 9.08
C GLY A 11 -0.68 -23.60 9.15
N TYR A 12 -0.01 -23.53 10.30
CA TYR A 12 1.22 -24.29 10.56
C TYR A 12 0.92 -25.58 11.34
N PRO A 13 1.65 -26.68 11.10
CA PRO A 13 2.73 -26.80 10.12
C PRO A 13 2.23 -26.83 8.68
N THR A 14 2.99 -26.27 7.75
CA THR A 14 2.66 -26.31 6.32
C THR A 14 2.97 -27.70 5.74
N PRO A 15 2.24 -28.17 4.71
CA PRO A 15 2.60 -29.39 4.00
C PRO A 15 3.84 -29.15 3.11
N ALA A 16 4.73 -30.14 3.02
CA ALA A 16 5.83 -30.11 2.05
C ALA A 16 5.29 -30.23 0.61
N HIS A 17 5.90 -29.49 -0.32
CA HIS A 17 5.54 -29.51 -1.74
C HIS A 17 6.80 -29.55 -2.61
N GLY A 18 7.09 -30.70 -3.20
CA GLY A 18 8.29 -30.87 -4.03
C GLY A 18 9.59 -30.62 -3.25
N ARG A 19 10.36 -29.61 -3.69
CA ARG A 19 11.60 -29.12 -3.07
C ARG A 19 11.34 -28.07 -1.99
N ILE A 20 10.11 -27.62 -1.82
CA ILE A 20 9.71 -26.73 -0.72
C ILE A 20 9.39 -27.57 0.52
N PRO A 21 10.15 -27.43 1.63
CA PRO A 21 9.94 -28.24 2.84
C PRO A 21 8.67 -27.82 3.60
N ALA A 22 8.27 -28.67 4.56
CA ALA A 22 7.26 -28.30 5.55
C ALA A 22 7.86 -27.35 6.59
N PHE A 23 7.14 -26.30 6.97
CA PHE A 23 7.56 -25.31 7.96
C PHE A 23 6.72 -25.45 9.24
N GLN A 24 7.35 -25.37 10.41
CA GLN A 24 6.64 -25.45 11.70
C GLN A 24 6.07 -24.09 12.14
N ASN A 25 6.66 -23.01 11.66
CA ASN A 25 6.31 -21.64 12.01
C ASN A 25 6.72 -20.67 10.90
N ILE A 26 6.27 -19.42 11.01
CA ILE A 26 6.54 -18.38 10.01
C ILE A 26 8.00 -17.95 9.98
N GLU A 27 8.70 -18.02 11.11
CA GLU A 27 10.11 -17.65 11.20
C GLU A 27 10.99 -18.60 10.37
N GLU A 28 10.72 -19.90 10.42
CA GLU A 28 11.39 -20.91 9.59
C GLU A 28 11.11 -20.71 8.09
N GLU A 29 9.85 -20.46 7.73
CA GLU A 29 9.46 -20.21 6.34
C GLU A 29 10.13 -18.94 5.79
N ALA A 30 10.17 -17.86 6.58
CA ALA A 30 10.85 -16.62 6.20
C ALA A 30 12.35 -16.84 5.99
N ALA A 31 13.02 -17.55 6.90
CA ALA A 31 14.45 -17.83 6.80
C ALA A 31 14.80 -18.65 5.54
N PHE A 32 13.92 -19.56 5.11
CA PHE A 32 14.07 -20.29 3.86
C PHE A 32 13.99 -19.35 2.65
N TRP A 33 12.96 -18.50 2.58
CA TRP A 33 12.75 -17.57 1.47
C TRP A 33 13.75 -16.40 1.42
N ASP A 34 14.40 -16.07 2.54
CA ASP A 34 15.51 -15.10 2.56
C ASP A 34 16.74 -15.60 1.79
N THR A 35 16.89 -16.92 1.65
CA THR A 35 18.07 -17.56 1.04
C THR A 35 17.78 -18.25 -0.29
N HIS A 36 16.50 -18.46 -0.63
CA HIS A 36 16.08 -19.17 -1.85
C HIS A 36 15.22 -18.28 -2.74
N SER A 37 15.51 -18.25 -4.04
CA SER A 37 14.67 -17.52 -5.00
C SER A 37 13.41 -18.30 -5.32
N PHE A 38 12.24 -17.66 -5.28
CA PHE A 38 10.98 -18.27 -5.70
C PHE A 38 11.01 -18.76 -7.16
N THR A 39 11.86 -18.16 -8.01
CA THR A 39 12.02 -18.56 -9.42
C THR A 39 12.52 -19.99 -9.58
N ASP A 40 13.26 -20.50 -8.60
CA ASP A 40 13.89 -21.83 -8.67
C ASP A 40 12.86 -22.95 -8.49
N PHE A 41 11.66 -22.60 -8.01
CA PHE A 41 10.53 -23.49 -7.76
C PHE A 41 9.38 -23.26 -8.75
N GLY A 42 9.63 -22.63 -9.90
CA GLY A 42 8.58 -22.22 -10.84
C GLY A 42 7.60 -23.35 -11.25
N ASP A 43 8.09 -24.58 -11.41
CA ASP A 43 7.27 -25.75 -11.76
C ASP A 43 6.41 -26.28 -10.59
N GLU A 44 6.72 -25.86 -9.37
CA GLU A 44 6.06 -26.26 -8.12
C GLU A 44 5.11 -25.17 -7.58
N LEU A 45 5.10 -23.99 -8.21
CA LEU A 45 4.26 -22.87 -7.83
C LEU A 45 3.01 -22.78 -8.71
N ILE A 46 1.89 -22.41 -8.10
CA ILE A 46 0.62 -22.20 -8.81
C ILE A 46 0.48 -20.71 -9.14
N PRO A 47 0.25 -20.33 -10.40
CA PRO A 47 0.06 -18.93 -10.75
C PRO A 47 -1.22 -18.38 -10.12
N VAL A 48 -1.09 -17.37 -9.27
CA VAL A 48 -2.21 -16.67 -8.65
C VAL A 48 -2.50 -15.37 -9.40
N LYS A 49 -3.77 -15.15 -9.75
CA LYS A 49 -4.24 -13.87 -10.32
C LYS A 49 -4.34 -12.82 -9.21
N VAL A 50 -3.34 -11.96 -9.10
CA VAL A 50 -3.39 -10.80 -8.21
C VAL A 50 -4.18 -9.68 -8.89
N ARG A 51 -5.27 -9.23 -8.26
CA ARG A 51 -5.92 -7.96 -8.65
C ARG A 51 -5.23 -6.82 -7.92
N VAL A 52 -4.25 -6.21 -8.58
CA VAL A 52 -3.77 -4.90 -8.15
C VAL A 52 -4.86 -3.90 -8.50
N SER A 53 -5.48 -3.27 -7.50
CA SER A 53 -6.48 -2.23 -7.73
C SER A 53 -5.87 -1.13 -8.61
N LYS A 54 -6.51 -0.86 -9.75
CA LYS A 54 -6.15 0.30 -10.59
C LYS A 54 -6.19 1.54 -9.71
N HIS A 55 -5.18 2.42 -9.85
CA HIS A 55 -5.09 3.67 -9.11
C HIS A 55 -6.48 4.31 -8.96
N LEU A 56 -7.02 4.33 -7.74
CA LEU A 56 -8.40 4.76 -7.44
C LEU A 56 -8.62 6.27 -7.68
N SER A 57 -7.61 6.98 -8.18
CA SER A 57 -7.65 8.40 -8.47
C SER A 57 -6.88 8.75 -9.73
N VAL A 58 -7.47 9.58 -10.57
CA VAL A 58 -6.83 10.23 -11.71
C VAL A 58 -6.21 11.56 -11.25
N PRO A 59 -4.95 11.88 -11.60
CA PRO A 59 -4.34 13.14 -11.23
C PRO A 59 -5.00 14.32 -11.95
N LEU A 60 -5.25 15.41 -11.21
CA LEU A 60 -5.67 16.70 -11.75
C LEU A 60 -4.49 17.69 -11.67
N SER A 61 -4.12 18.30 -12.79
CA SER A 61 -3.12 19.37 -12.81
C SER A 61 -3.82 20.72 -12.67
N VAL A 62 -3.44 21.49 -11.64
CA VAL A 62 -3.98 22.83 -11.37
C VAL A 62 -2.84 23.84 -11.45
N ARG A 63 -3.06 24.93 -12.19
CA ARG A 63 -2.11 26.04 -12.24
C ARG A 63 -2.33 26.94 -11.01
N LEU A 64 -1.28 27.16 -10.25
CA LEU A 64 -1.21 28.10 -9.15
C LEU A 64 -0.13 29.12 -9.48
N ASP A 65 -0.32 30.37 -9.08
CA ASP A 65 0.78 31.33 -9.12
C ASP A 65 1.87 30.93 -8.10
N PRO A 66 3.09 31.48 -8.23
CA PRO A 66 4.21 31.10 -7.39
C PRO A 66 3.96 31.31 -5.88
N ARG A 67 3.22 32.37 -5.51
CA ARG A 67 2.98 32.70 -4.10
C ARG A 67 2.04 31.68 -3.46
N ASP A 68 0.94 31.37 -4.14
CA ASP A 68 -0.03 30.39 -3.67
C ASP A 68 0.58 28.99 -3.58
N ARG A 69 1.46 28.62 -4.52
CA ARG A 69 2.19 27.35 -4.47
C ARG A 69 3.10 27.27 -3.25
N VAL A 70 3.84 28.32 -2.92
CA VAL A 70 4.72 28.36 -1.74
C VAL A 70 3.90 28.23 -0.46
N GLU A 71 2.79 28.95 -0.37
CA GLU A 71 1.92 28.90 0.81
C GLU A 71 1.27 27.53 0.99
N LEU A 72 0.83 26.89 -0.10
CA LEU A 72 0.32 25.52 -0.07
C LEU A 72 1.36 24.54 0.49
N VAL A 73 2.61 24.61 0.01
CA VAL A 73 3.69 23.73 0.48
C VAL A 73 3.95 23.94 1.97
N ARG A 74 4.03 25.20 2.41
CA ARG A 74 4.24 25.53 3.83
C ARG A 74 3.14 24.95 4.72
N ARG A 75 1.87 25.09 4.30
CA ARG A 75 0.72 24.56 5.05
C ARG A 75 0.69 23.04 5.07
N ALA A 76 1.05 22.40 3.96
CA ALA A 76 1.11 20.95 3.88
C ALA A 76 2.18 20.39 4.82
N GLN A 77 3.37 21.00 4.84
CA GLN A 77 4.45 20.65 5.76
C GLN A 77 4.07 20.82 7.22
N ALA A 78 3.44 21.95 7.59
CA ALA A 78 2.96 22.18 8.95
C ALA A 78 1.93 21.13 9.42
N LYS A 79 1.23 20.48 8.47
CA LYS A 79 0.27 19.40 8.71
C LYS A 79 0.86 18.00 8.55
N GLY A 80 2.15 17.86 8.23
CA GLY A 80 2.81 16.58 8.01
C GLY A 80 2.33 15.81 6.76
N VAL A 81 1.76 16.51 5.77
CA VAL A 81 1.24 15.89 4.54
C VAL A 81 1.87 16.50 3.29
N GLY A 82 1.77 15.79 2.17
CA GLY A 82 2.20 16.30 0.86
C GLY A 82 1.24 17.38 0.31
N PRO A 83 1.72 18.31 -0.54
CA PRO A 83 0.88 19.36 -1.14
C PRO A 83 -0.35 18.82 -1.88
N SER A 84 -0.19 17.76 -2.68
CA SER A 84 -1.30 17.12 -3.39
C SER A 84 -2.33 16.49 -2.46
N THR A 85 -1.90 15.96 -1.31
CA THR A 85 -2.80 15.43 -0.28
C THR A 85 -3.61 16.55 0.35
N LEU A 86 -2.96 17.67 0.69
CA LEU A 86 -3.66 18.83 1.26
C LEU A 86 -4.69 19.41 0.28
N VAL A 87 -4.32 19.57 -1.00
CA VAL A 87 -5.26 20.01 -2.05
C VAL A 87 -6.45 19.06 -2.14
N ARG A 88 -6.21 17.75 -2.16
CA ARG A 88 -7.29 16.75 -2.21
C ARG A 88 -8.25 16.88 -1.03
N MET A 89 -7.73 17.12 0.18
CA MET A 89 -8.55 17.31 1.37
C MET A 89 -9.43 18.55 1.23
N TRP A 90 -8.84 19.70 0.90
CA TRP A 90 -9.59 20.95 0.74
C TRP A 90 -10.63 20.89 -0.38
N VAL A 91 -10.33 20.25 -1.50
CA VAL A 91 -11.31 20.05 -2.58
C VAL A 91 -12.50 19.24 -2.07
N LYS A 92 -12.27 18.16 -1.31
CA LYS A 92 -13.37 17.37 -0.73
C LYS A 92 -14.20 18.17 0.26
N GLU A 93 -13.53 18.84 1.20
CA GLU A 93 -14.19 19.70 2.20
C GLU A 93 -15.06 20.77 1.51
N ARG A 94 -14.55 21.40 0.43
CA ARG A 94 -15.30 22.41 -0.31
C ARG A 94 -16.51 21.84 -1.03
N LEU A 95 -16.38 20.65 -1.65
CA LEU A 95 -17.49 19.98 -2.33
C LEU A 95 -18.60 19.59 -1.35
N GLU A 96 -18.25 19.11 -0.15
CA GLU A 96 -19.22 18.79 0.90
C GLU A 96 -19.96 20.05 1.38
N GLN A 97 -19.25 21.16 1.57
CA GLN A 97 -19.86 22.46 1.92
C GLN A 97 -20.82 22.96 0.84
N GLU A 98 -20.47 22.84 -0.44
CA GLU A 98 -21.35 23.25 -1.55
C GLU A 98 -22.59 22.36 -1.67
N ALA A 99 -22.45 21.06 -1.42
CA ALA A 99 -23.58 20.14 -1.40
C ALA A 99 -24.56 20.46 -0.25
N ALA A 100 -24.04 20.82 0.93
CA ALA A 100 -24.86 21.20 2.08
C ALA A 100 -25.50 22.60 1.95
N ALA A 101 -24.90 23.50 1.17
CA ALA A 101 -25.39 24.86 0.96
C ALA A 101 -26.43 24.99 -0.16
N LYS A 102 -26.64 23.94 -0.97
CA LYS A 102 -27.63 23.91 -2.03
C LYS A 102 -28.98 23.45 -1.45
N PRO A 103 -30.06 24.25 -1.54
CA PRO A 103 -31.39 23.84 -1.07
C PRO A 103 -31.98 22.70 -1.90
#